data_AF-A0A963M8N2-F1
#
_entry.id   AF-A0A963M8N2-F1
#
_cell.length_a   1.000
_cell.length_b   1.000
_cell.length_c   1.000
_cell.angle_alpha   90.00
_cell.angle_beta   90.00
_cell.angle_gamma   90.00
#
_symmetry.space_group_name_H-M   'P 1'
#
loop_
_entity.id
_entity.type
_entity.pdbx_description
1 polymer ?
#
loop_
_entity_poly.entity_id
_entity_poly.type
_entity_poly.pdbx_seq_one_letter_code
_entity_poly.pdbx_strand_id
1 'polypeptide(L)'
;VDWYPFVHPELGPVEIGGWNKMHAFTNPPPHLLEKEIRRFPDWLLWNALTSPRLELVFARCERLGDARYRIEVGVQNTGHLPSYVSKRALQRQQSRGLVGEISLHDGVRLVSGQRRLHAGELEGRAYKHSLVSFMTDGTPMGDRAKLQWLVHGPAGAQVPIVVRHDKAGTVRTSVTLS
;
A
#
# COMPACT_ATOMS: atom_id res chain seq x y z
N VAL A 1 -28.58 31.79 -9.90
CA VAL A 1 -29.35 33.04 -9.73
C VAL A 1 -30.50 32.92 -10.67
N ASP A 2 -31.73 32.91 -10.14
CA ASP A 2 -32.91 32.80 -10.98
C ASP A 2 -33.00 34.02 -11.90
N TRP A 3 -33.47 33.80 -13.13
CA TRP A 3 -33.62 34.86 -14.10
C TRP A 3 -34.74 35.80 -13.66
N TYR A 4 -34.49 37.11 -13.73
CA TYR A 4 -35.49 38.12 -13.42
C TYR A 4 -35.47 39.25 -14.46
N PRO A 5 -36.64 39.85 -14.75
CA PRO A 5 -36.74 40.95 -15.69
C PRO A 5 -36.08 42.22 -15.13
N PHE A 6 -35.38 42.94 -15.99
CA PHE A 6 -34.67 44.18 -15.71
C PHE A 6 -34.81 45.12 -16.90
N VAL A 7 -35.04 46.41 -16.67
CA VAL A 7 -35.11 47.40 -17.76
C VAL A 7 -33.76 48.10 -17.88
N HIS A 8 -32.98 47.75 -18.89
CA HIS A 8 -31.68 48.36 -19.16
C HIS A 8 -31.85 49.72 -19.83
N PRO A 9 -31.11 50.77 -19.41
CA PRO A 9 -31.27 52.13 -19.92
C PRO A 9 -31.16 52.28 -21.45
N GLU A 10 -30.30 51.46 -22.08
CA GLU A 10 -30.06 51.52 -23.53
C GLU A 10 -30.72 50.38 -24.32
N LEU A 11 -30.97 49.23 -23.68
CA LEU A 11 -31.42 48.02 -24.38
C LEU A 11 -32.92 47.75 -24.16
N GLY A 12 -33.56 48.48 -23.25
CA GLY A 12 -34.94 48.22 -22.85
C GLY A 12 -35.06 46.95 -21.99
N PRO A 13 -36.19 46.23 -22.05
CA PRO A 13 -36.43 45.05 -21.21
C PRO A 13 -35.47 43.90 -21.54
N VAL A 14 -34.71 43.44 -20.54
CA VAL A 14 -33.80 42.30 -20.59
C VAL A 14 -34.00 41.41 -19.37
N GLU A 15 -33.46 40.19 -19.38
CA GLU A 15 -33.41 39.34 -18.19
C GLU A 15 -31.98 39.23 -17.67
N ILE A 16 -31.80 39.37 -16.37
CA ILE A 16 -30.53 39.15 -15.70
C ILE A 16 -30.67 37.89 -14.84
N GLY A 17 -29.72 36.99 -14.97
CA GLY A 17 -29.70 35.74 -14.25
C GLY A 17 -28.37 35.03 -14.44
N GLY A 18 -28.28 33.81 -13.92
CA GLY A 18 -27.05 33.04 -13.99
C GLY A 18 -27.31 31.55 -14.01
N TRP A 19 -26.80 30.90 -15.06
CA TRP A 19 -26.80 29.45 -15.20
C TRP A 19 -26.21 28.80 -13.95
N ASN A 20 -26.88 27.76 -13.44
CA ASN A 20 -26.24 26.84 -12.52
C ASN A 20 -25.19 26.05 -13.31
N LYS A 21 -23.92 26.50 -13.26
CA LYS A 21 -22.83 25.91 -14.04
C LYS A 21 -22.64 24.42 -13.76
N MET A 22 -22.82 23.99 -12.51
CA MET A 22 -22.72 22.58 -12.13
C MET A 22 -23.80 21.75 -12.81
N HIS A 23 -25.04 22.26 -12.84
CA HIS A 23 -26.15 21.57 -13.48
C HIS A 23 -26.11 21.64 -15.02
N ALA A 24 -25.64 22.76 -15.59
CA ALA A 24 -25.69 23.02 -17.02
C ALA A 24 -24.45 22.51 -17.80
N PHE A 25 -23.27 22.49 -17.17
CA PHE A 25 -22.00 22.23 -17.88
C PHE A 25 -21.10 21.18 -17.24
N THR A 26 -21.29 20.84 -15.97
CA THR A 26 -20.40 19.90 -15.25
C THR A 26 -21.03 18.53 -15.08
N ASN A 27 -22.26 18.49 -14.55
CA ASN A 27 -22.96 17.25 -14.28
C ASN A 27 -23.72 16.78 -15.52
N PRO A 28 -23.87 15.46 -15.68
CA PRO A 28 -24.86 14.91 -16.60
C PRO A 28 -26.26 15.47 -16.31
N PRO A 29 -27.17 15.51 -17.30
CA PRO A 29 -28.57 15.81 -17.07
C PRO A 29 -29.13 14.97 -15.90
N PRO A 30 -29.98 15.53 -15.00
CA PRO A 30 -30.39 14.86 -13.76
C PRO A 30 -30.97 13.46 -13.95
N HIS A 31 -31.74 13.25 -15.03
CA HIS A 31 -32.35 11.95 -15.35
C HIS A 31 -31.32 10.89 -15.80
N LEU A 32 -30.08 11.27 -16.11
CA LEU A 32 -28.97 10.36 -16.42
C LEU A 32 -27.96 10.25 -15.28
N LEU A 33 -28.02 11.15 -14.28
CA LEU A 33 -27.01 11.27 -13.24
C LEU A 33 -26.82 9.95 -12.47
N GLU A 34 -27.91 9.30 -12.05
CA GLU A 34 -27.84 8.04 -11.32
C GLU A 34 -27.20 6.92 -12.16
N LYS A 35 -27.56 6.85 -13.44
CA LYS A 35 -27.01 5.85 -14.38
C LYS A 35 -25.50 6.02 -14.55
N GLU A 36 -25.01 7.25 -14.63
CA GLU A 36 -23.58 7.52 -14.71
C GLU A 36 -22.88 7.21 -13.38
N ILE A 37 -23.43 7.66 -12.25
CA ILE A 37 -22.82 7.46 -10.93
C ILE A 37 -22.71 5.96 -10.60
N ARG A 38 -23.73 5.15 -10.93
CA ARG A 38 -23.79 3.72 -10.58
C ARG A 38 -22.59 2.90 -11.08
N ARG A 39 -21.89 3.37 -12.12
CA ARG A 39 -20.73 2.67 -12.71
C ARG A 39 -19.46 2.80 -11.86
N PHE A 40 -19.36 3.85 -11.03
CA PHE A 40 -18.13 4.15 -10.29
C PHE A 40 -17.91 3.29 -9.05
N PRO A 41 -18.91 3.00 -8.19
CA PRO A 41 -18.68 2.21 -6.98
C PRO A 41 -18.03 0.85 -7.24
N ASP A 42 -18.56 0.09 -8.21
CA ASP A 42 -18.01 -1.22 -8.55
C ASP A 42 -16.58 -1.12 -9.10
N TRP A 43 -16.33 -0.12 -9.95
CA TRP A 43 -15.00 0.14 -10.49
C TRP A 43 -14.01 0.57 -9.40
N LEU A 44 -14.42 1.43 -8.48
CA LEU A 44 -13.60 1.88 -7.34
C LEU A 44 -13.29 0.73 -6.39
N LEU A 45 -14.28 -0.12 -6.09
CA LEU A 45 -14.09 -1.31 -5.27
C LEU A 45 -13.12 -2.29 -5.94
N TRP A 46 -13.28 -2.52 -7.24
CA TRP A 46 -12.34 -3.34 -8.00
C TRP A 46 -10.91 -2.78 -7.91
N ASN A 47 -10.71 -1.47 -8.12
CA ASN A 47 -9.40 -0.84 -7.97
C ASN A 47 -8.83 -1.05 -6.55
N ALA A 48 -9.64 -0.84 -5.51
CA ALA A 48 -9.22 -1.04 -4.13
C ALA A 48 -8.81 -2.51 -3.85
N LEU A 49 -9.56 -3.48 -4.38
CA LEU A 49 -9.25 -4.91 -4.23
C LEU A 49 -8.01 -5.37 -5.01
N THR A 50 -7.59 -4.62 -6.03
CA THR A 50 -6.33 -4.89 -6.74
C THR A 50 -5.09 -4.32 -6.07
N SER A 51 -5.24 -3.49 -5.03
CA SER A 51 -4.12 -2.87 -4.32
C SER A 51 -3.13 -3.90 -3.74
N PRO A 52 -1.84 -3.54 -3.59
CA PRO A 52 -0.88 -4.39 -2.90
C PRO A 52 -1.28 -4.56 -1.44
N ARG A 53 -1.02 -5.74 -0.88
CA ARG A 53 -1.38 -6.09 0.49
C ARG A 53 -0.26 -6.88 1.14
N LEU A 54 0.37 -6.30 2.14
CA LEU A 54 1.44 -6.91 2.90
C LEU A 54 0.88 -7.83 3.98
N GLU A 55 1.31 -9.09 3.99
CA GLU A 55 0.94 -10.08 5.00
C GLU A 55 2.17 -10.74 5.63
N LEU A 56 2.03 -11.11 6.90
CA LEU A 56 3.02 -11.89 7.62
C LEU A 56 2.94 -13.35 7.16
N VAL A 57 4.05 -13.90 6.69
CA VAL A 57 4.16 -15.34 6.40
C VAL A 57 4.65 -16.08 7.64
N PHE A 58 5.71 -15.58 8.27
CA PHE A 58 6.23 -16.13 9.51
C PHE A 58 7.03 -15.08 10.30
N ALA A 59 7.13 -15.30 11.60
CA ALA A 59 8.09 -14.66 12.49
C ALA A 59 8.66 -15.74 13.41
N ARG A 60 9.99 -15.94 13.39
CA ARG A 60 10.64 -16.99 14.16
C ARG A 60 11.88 -16.47 14.87
N CYS A 61 12.18 -17.06 16.03
CA CYS A 61 13.40 -16.86 16.77
C CYS A 61 14.10 -18.20 16.94
N GLU A 62 15.38 -18.25 16.56
CA GLU A 62 16.25 -19.41 16.67
C GLU A 62 17.39 -19.06 17.64
N ARG A 63 17.58 -19.86 18.68
CA ARG A 63 18.68 -19.70 19.64
C ARG A 63 19.98 -20.21 19.04
N LEU A 64 21.02 -19.36 19.07
CA LEU A 64 22.35 -19.69 18.53
C LEU A 64 23.41 -19.99 19.61
N GLY A 65 23.05 -19.93 20.90
CA GLY A 65 23.99 -20.05 22.03
C GLY A 65 24.42 -18.69 22.59
N ASP A 66 25.03 -18.68 23.78
CA ASP A 66 25.54 -17.46 24.46
C ASP A 66 24.53 -16.31 24.56
N ALA A 67 23.26 -16.64 24.84
CA ALA A 67 22.14 -15.69 24.85
C ALA A 67 22.01 -14.88 23.54
N ARG A 68 22.43 -15.47 22.41
CA ARG A 68 22.28 -14.94 21.06
C ARG A 68 21.14 -15.64 20.35
N TYR A 69 20.39 -14.86 19.58
CA TYR A 69 19.19 -15.29 18.90
C TYR A 69 19.16 -14.72 17.49
N ARG A 70 18.78 -15.55 16.52
CA ARG A 70 18.47 -15.14 15.16
C ARG A 70 16.96 -14.97 15.04
N ILE A 71 16.54 -13.75 14.76
CA ILE A 71 15.14 -13.44 14.49
C ILE A 71 14.98 -13.34 12.98
N GLU A 72 14.01 -14.06 12.42
CA GLU A 72 13.64 -13.95 11.01
C GLU A 72 12.16 -13.66 10.85
N VAL A 73 11.85 -12.72 9.96
CA VAL A 73 10.48 -12.34 9.60
C VAL A 73 10.34 -12.46 8.10
N GLY A 74 9.40 -13.30 7.67
CA GLY A 74 8.99 -13.44 6.27
C GLY A 74 7.68 -12.70 6.03
N VAL A 75 7.66 -11.85 5.02
CA VAL A 75 6.45 -11.16 4.56
C VAL A 75 6.23 -11.38 3.07
N GLN A 76 4.98 -11.24 2.65
CA GLN A 76 4.57 -11.42 1.26
C GLN A 76 3.57 -10.33 0.85
N ASN A 77 3.66 -9.88 -0.40
CA ASN A 77 2.58 -9.15 -1.05
C ASN A 77 1.56 -10.13 -1.61
N THR A 78 0.40 -10.25 -0.97
CA THR A 78 -0.70 -11.13 -1.45
C THR A 78 -1.69 -10.40 -2.36
N GLY A 79 -1.51 -9.10 -2.55
CA GLY A 79 -2.30 -8.26 -3.45
C GLY A 79 -2.06 -8.53 -4.94
N HIS A 80 -2.92 -7.97 -5.79
CA HIS A 80 -2.79 -8.14 -7.23
C HIS A 80 -1.66 -7.28 -7.81
N LEU A 81 -1.63 -6.00 -7.46
CA LEU A 81 -0.58 -5.07 -7.90
C LEU A 81 0.72 -5.26 -7.11
N PRO A 82 1.87 -4.96 -7.71
CA PRO A 82 3.14 -4.88 -6.98
C PRO A 82 3.11 -3.74 -5.96
N SER A 83 4.01 -3.77 -4.98
CA SER A 83 4.08 -2.75 -3.93
C SER A 83 4.35 -1.35 -4.49
N TYR A 84 5.02 -1.23 -5.63
CA TYR A 84 5.24 0.05 -6.33
C TYR A 84 4.00 0.55 -7.10
N VAL A 85 2.96 -0.27 -7.28
CA VAL A 85 1.69 -0.01 -8.01
C VAL A 85 1.86 0.23 -9.51
N SER A 86 2.80 1.07 -9.94
CA SER A 86 3.09 1.33 -11.35
C SER A 86 4.60 1.44 -11.62
N LYS A 87 5.03 0.99 -12.80
CA LYS A 87 6.44 1.11 -13.23
C LYS A 87 6.93 2.56 -13.27
N ARG A 88 6.04 3.53 -13.50
CA ARG A 88 6.38 4.97 -13.41
C ARG A 88 6.71 5.39 -11.98
N ALA A 89 5.97 4.89 -10.98
CA ALA A 89 6.27 5.18 -9.59
C ALA A 89 7.61 4.57 -9.14
N LEU A 90 7.93 3.37 -9.66
CA LEU A 90 9.23 2.72 -9.46
C LEU A 90 10.37 3.55 -10.08
N GLN A 91 10.24 3.95 -11.35
CA GLN A 91 11.23 4.78 -12.05
C GLN A 91 11.48 6.13 -11.35
N ARG A 92 10.42 6.71 -10.75
CA ARG A 92 10.49 7.96 -10.00
C ARG A 92 10.87 7.78 -8.53
N GLN A 93 11.18 6.57 -8.09
CA GLN A 93 11.57 6.26 -6.70
C GLN A 93 10.59 6.83 -5.66
N GLN A 94 9.29 6.74 -5.94
CA GLN A 94 8.24 7.30 -5.06
C GLN A 94 8.09 6.59 -3.71
N SER A 95 8.73 5.43 -3.55
CA SER A 95 8.68 4.59 -2.37
C SER A 95 10.10 4.14 -2.00
N ARG A 96 10.34 3.92 -0.71
CA ARG A 96 11.61 3.38 -0.19
C ARG A 96 11.65 1.85 -0.22
N GLY A 97 10.61 1.23 -0.75
CA GLY A 97 10.37 -0.20 -0.64
C GLY A 97 9.99 -0.63 0.78
N LEU A 98 10.06 -1.94 1.01
CA LEU A 98 9.74 -2.58 2.26
C LEU A 98 10.77 -2.22 3.33
N VAL A 99 10.28 -1.72 4.47
CA VAL A 99 11.10 -1.34 5.62
C VAL A 99 10.74 -2.21 6.81
N GLY A 100 11.72 -2.96 7.31
CA GLY A 100 11.61 -3.74 8.55
C GLY A 100 12.32 -3.01 9.69
N GLU A 101 11.66 -2.88 10.83
CA GLU A 101 12.18 -2.19 12.01
C GLU A 101 12.04 -3.09 13.24
N ILE A 102 13.14 -3.25 13.97
CA ILE A 102 13.18 -3.98 15.24
C ILE A 102 13.33 -3.00 16.40
N SER A 103 12.47 -3.13 17.41
CA SER A 103 12.58 -2.35 18.64
C SER A 103 13.25 -3.18 19.72
N LEU A 104 14.31 -2.64 20.32
CA LEU A 104 15.14 -3.34 21.28
C LEU A 104 14.87 -2.75 22.67
N HIS A 105 14.32 -3.58 23.55
CA HIS A 105 14.02 -3.25 24.96
C HIS A 105 14.69 -4.31 25.87
N ASP A 106 14.59 -4.15 27.19
CA ASP A 106 14.90 -5.20 28.17
C ASP A 106 16.33 -5.80 28.10
N GLY A 107 17.33 -4.96 27.86
CA GLY A 107 18.73 -5.40 27.79
C GLY A 107 19.08 -6.18 26.51
N VAL A 108 18.17 -6.24 25.53
CA VAL A 108 18.43 -6.81 24.22
C VAL A 108 19.26 -5.83 23.39
N ARG A 109 20.38 -6.32 22.85
CA ARG A 109 21.25 -5.56 21.93
C ARG A 109 21.35 -6.25 20.59
N LEU A 110 21.51 -5.44 19.54
CA LEU A 110 21.80 -5.96 18.21
C LEU A 110 23.27 -6.40 18.16
N VAL A 111 23.53 -7.63 17.74
CA VAL A 111 24.88 -8.18 17.61
C VAL A 111 25.49 -7.76 16.28
N SER A 112 24.69 -7.76 15.22
CA SER A 112 25.12 -7.37 13.87
C SER A 112 23.95 -6.87 13.04
N GLY A 113 24.23 -5.94 12.12
CA GLY A 113 23.26 -5.35 11.20
C GLY A 113 22.73 -4.00 11.65
N GLN A 114 21.59 -3.60 11.06
CA GLN A 114 20.90 -2.35 11.34
C GLN A 114 19.56 -2.61 12.00
N ARG A 115 19.12 -1.69 12.87
CA ARG A 115 17.76 -1.75 13.47
C ARG A 115 16.66 -1.65 12.41
N ARG A 116 16.95 -0.90 11.34
CA ARG A 116 16.08 -0.74 10.17
C ARG A 116 16.71 -1.43 8.98
N LEU A 117 15.97 -2.31 8.33
CA LEU A 117 16.37 -3.00 7.12
C LEU A 117 15.47 -2.59 5.95
N HIS A 118 16.07 -2.51 4.76
CA HIS A 118 15.37 -2.24 3.51
C HIS A 118 15.44 -3.49 2.64
N ALA A 119 14.31 -3.94 2.13
CA ALA A 119 14.22 -5.16 1.31
C ALA A 119 13.63 -4.89 -0.09
N GLY A 120 13.68 -3.62 -0.54
CA GLY A 120 13.24 -3.24 -1.88
C GLY A 120 11.73 -3.38 -2.08
N GLU A 121 11.30 -3.39 -3.32
CA GLU A 121 9.89 -3.53 -3.68
C GLU A 121 9.52 -5.02 -3.85
N LEU A 122 8.24 -5.34 -3.61
CA LEU A 122 7.66 -6.66 -3.78
C LEU A 122 6.80 -6.68 -5.06
N GLU A 123 6.95 -7.73 -5.85
CA GLU A 123 6.06 -7.99 -6.96
C GLU A 123 4.65 -8.37 -6.50
N GLY A 124 3.69 -8.26 -7.41
CA GLY A 124 2.31 -8.71 -7.22
C GLY A 124 1.95 -9.83 -8.19
N ARG A 125 0.68 -10.19 -8.24
CA ARG A 125 0.17 -11.19 -9.19
C ARG A 125 0.00 -10.66 -10.62
N ALA A 126 -0.10 -9.34 -10.81
CA ALA A 126 -0.41 -8.71 -12.09
C ALA A 126 0.56 -9.07 -13.23
N TYR A 127 1.82 -9.34 -12.91
CA TYR A 127 2.86 -9.66 -13.89
C TYR A 127 3.33 -11.12 -13.81
N LYS A 128 2.59 -11.97 -13.08
CA LYS A 128 2.89 -13.40 -12.97
C LYS A 128 2.21 -14.16 -14.09
N HIS A 129 2.95 -15.06 -14.72
CA HIS A 129 2.41 -15.94 -15.74
C HIS A 129 1.38 -16.90 -15.12
N SER A 130 0.28 -17.12 -15.83
CA SER A 130 -0.66 -18.20 -15.51
C SER A 130 -0.02 -19.56 -15.78
N LEU A 131 -0.53 -20.61 -15.15
CA LEU A 131 -0.07 -22.00 -15.33
C LEU A 131 -0.21 -22.53 -16.77
N VAL A 132 -0.97 -21.86 -17.63
CA VAL A 132 -1.10 -22.20 -19.07
C VAL A 132 -0.02 -21.57 -19.96
N SER A 133 0.84 -20.72 -19.41
CA SER A 133 1.92 -20.09 -20.17
C SER A 133 3.17 -20.98 -20.19
N PHE A 134 3.79 -21.14 -21.35
CA PHE A 134 5.06 -21.86 -21.50
C PHE A 134 6.30 -21.01 -21.18
N MET A 135 6.09 -19.76 -20.72
CA MET A 135 7.15 -18.83 -20.35
C MET A 135 7.52 -19.01 -18.88
N THR A 136 8.81 -19.02 -18.57
CA THR A 136 9.31 -19.10 -17.19
C THR A 136 9.28 -17.73 -16.52
N ASP A 137 8.80 -17.70 -15.27
CA ASP A 137 8.91 -16.51 -14.42
C ASP A 137 10.34 -16.39 -13.90
N GLY A 138 11.04 -15.31 -14.27
CA GLY A 138 12.40 -15.03 -13.80
C GLY A 138 12.49 -14.62 -12.33
N THR A 139 11.37 -14.37 -11.66
CA THR A 139 11.31 -13.87 -10.28
C THR A 139 10.24 -14.59 -9.44
N PRO A 140 10.22 -15.94 -9.37
CA PRO A 140 9.11 -16.68 -8.78
C PRO A 140 8.80 -16.29 -7.33
N MET A 141 9.82 -15.85 -6.57
CA MET A 141 9.70 -15.40 -5.18
C MET A 141 9.73 -13.87 -5.01
N GLY A 142 9.60 -13.10 -6.09
CA GLY A 142 9.68 -11.64 -6.07
C GLY A 142 8.58 -10.95 -5.27
N ASP A 143 7.52 -11.66 -4.92
CA ASP A 143 6.42 -11.21 -4.06
C ASP A 143 6.73 -11.37 -2.56
N ARG A 144 7.88 -11.96 -2.19
CA ARG A 144 8.28 -12.28 -0.82
C ARG A 144 9.58 -11.59 -0.43
N ALA A 145 9.68 -11.22 0.84
CA ALA A 145 10.93 -10.77 1.44
C ALA A 145 11.16 -11.43 2.80
N LYS A 146 12.43 -11.70 3.10
CA LYS A 146 12.89 -12.19 4.40
C LYS A 146 13.79 -11.14 5.03
N LEU A 147 13.46 -10.74 6.25
CA LEU A 147 14.23 -9.83 7.08
C LEU A 147 14.84 -10.62 8.24
N GLN A 148 16.09 -10.35 8.57
CA GLN A 148 16.82 -11.10 9.58
C GLN A 148 17.62 -10.17 10.49
N TRP A 149 17.53 -10.44 11.80
CA TRP A 149 18.33 -9.77 12.82
C TRP A 149 19.04 -10.78 13.70
N LEU A 150 20.23 -10.41 14.16
CA LEU A 150 20.95 -11.16 15.19
C LEU A 150 20.97 -10.31 16.46
N VAL A 151 20.36 -10.81 17.52
CA VAL A 151 20.23 -10.12 18.80
C VAL A 151 20.88 -10.92 19.92
N HIS A 152 21.26 -10.23 20.99
CA HIS A 152 21.74 -10.82 22.23
C HIS A 152 20.95 -10.22 23.39
N GLY A 153 20.44 -11.06 24.28
CA GLY A 153 19.62 -10.60 25.39
C GLY A 153 19.12 -11.76 26.25
N PRO A 154 18.45 -11.45 27.38
CA PRO A 154 17.94 -12.49 28.27
C PRO A 154 16.83 -13.31 27.58
N ALA A 155 16.79 -14.60 27.90
CA ALA A 155 15.67 -15.46 27.50
C ALA A 155 14.35 -14.93 28.10
N GLY A 156 13.26 -15.00 27.34
CA GLY A 156 11.94 -14.50 27.71
C GLY A 156 11.68 -13.05 27.31
N ALA A 157 12.68 -12.29 26.85
CA ALA A 157 12.45 -10.93 26.37
C ALA A 157 11.59 -10.92 25.10
N GLN A 158 10.63 -10.00 25.02
CA GLN A 158 9.81 -9.78 23.83
C GLN A 158 10.43 -8.71 22.95
N VAL A 159 10.54 -9.02 21.65
CA VAL A 159 11.13 -8.13 20.67
C VAL A 159 10.07 -7.76 19.62
N PRO A 160 9.49 -6.56 19.70
CA PRO A 160 8.51 -6.11 18.72
C PRO A 160 9.17 -5.72 17.41
N ILE A 161 8.52 -6.12 16.32
CA ILE A 161 8.98 -5.94 14.93
C ILE A 161 7.84 -5.34 14.11
N VAL A 162 8.17 -4.32 13.34
CA VAL A 162 7.25 -3.65 12.43
C VAL A 162 7.81 -3.76 11.03
N VAL A 163 7.02 -4.29 10.10
CA VAL A 163 7.36 -4.32 8.69
C VAL A 163 6.33 -3.49 7.94
N ARG A 164 6.76 -2.48 7.19
CA ARG A 164 5.88 -1.52 6.54
C ARG A 164 6.27 -1.23 5.10
N HIS A 165 5.25 -0.91 4.31
CA HIS A 165 5.36 -0.37 2.97
C HIS A 165 4.30 0.72 2.78
N ASP A 166 4.68 1.87 2.23
CA ASP A 166 3.80 3.06 2.16
C ASP A 166 2.49 2.79 1.42
N LYS A 167 2.50 1.85 0.47
CA LYS A 167 1.32 1.47 -0.34
C LYS A 167 0.70 0.13 0.00
N ALA A 168 1.46 -0.81 0.59
CA ALA A 168 1.00 -2.19 0.82
C ALA A 168 0.54 -2.41 2.27
N GLY A 169 0.70 -1.40 3.14
CA GLY A 169 0.28 -1.44 4.53
C GLY A 169 1.40 -1.77 5.50
N THR A 170 1.03 -2.15 6.72
CA THR A 170 1.96 -2.40 7.82
C THR A 170 1.58 -3.67 8.57
N VAL A 171 2.56 -4.52 8.79
CA VAL A 171 2.49 -5.72 9.62
C VAL A 171 3.24 -5.46 10.92
N ARG A 172 2.64 -5.82 12.05
CA ARG A 172 3.25 -5.72 13.38
C ARG A 172 3.24 -7.10 14.01
N THR A 173 4.37 -7.51 14.57
CA THR A 173 4.51 -8.80 15.27
C THR A 173 5.48 -8.65 16.44
N SER A 174 5.49 -9.62 17.34
CA SER A 174 6.44 -9.69 18.46
C SER A 174 6.97 -11.10 18.55
N VAL A 175 8.26 -11.24 18.85
CA VAL A 175 8.91 -12.55 19.00
C VAL A 175 9.57 -12.63 20.37
N THR A 176 9.36 -13.73 21.06
CA THR A 176 9.98 -14.01 22.36
C THR A 176 11.32 -14.72 22.15
N LEU A 177 12.36 -14.29 22.89
CA LEU A 177 13.67 -14.93 22.87
C LEU A 177 13.66 -16.22 23.70
N SER A 178 13.52 -17.39 23.06
CA SER A 178 13.52 -18.71 23.73
C SER A 178 14.63 -19.60 23.20
#